data_AF-A0A951A3L6-F1
#
_entry.id   AF-A0A951A3L6-F1
#
_cell.length_a   1.000
_cell.length_b   1.000
_cell.length_c   1.000
_cell.angle_alpha   90.00
_cell.angle_beta   90.00
_cell.angle_gamma   90.00
#
_symmetry.space_group_name_H-M   'P 1'
#
loop_
_entity.id
_entity.type
_entity.pdbx_description
1 polymer ?
#
loop_
_entity_poly.entity_id
_entity_poly.type
_entity_poly.pdbx_seq_one_letter_code
_entity_poly.pdbx_strand_id
1 'polypeptide(L)'
;IVKKGPPGYAALARFREAAETGSRDPAAGVAVYDSLAADGSLGSALQGLAQLRAAMLLSDKLPPDELKKRLEPLAQGSSPWRNLARELLGLAELKAGDYEAAGRYFDEIVTDPETSPGLRQRVEIYLGLVKAGPLPAKS
;
A
#
# COMPACT_ATOMS: atom_id res chain seq x y z
N ILE A 1 9.91 36.25 11.87
CA ILE A 1 10.73 35.03 12.04
C ILE A 1 9.79 33.83 12.03
N VAL A 2 9.49 33.26 10.86
CA VAL A 2 8.74 31.98 10.83
C VAL A 2 9.76 30.88 11.06
N LYS A 3 9.96 30.54 12.34
CA LYS A 3 10.80 29.42 12.76
C LYS A 3 10.17 28.16 12.17
N LYS A 4 10.95 27.43 11.35
CA LYS A 4 10.66 26.07 10.90
C LYS A 4 9.98 25.31 12.04
N GLY A 5 8.73 24.87 11.82
CA GLY A 5 8.03 24.04 12.79
C GLY A 5 8.88 22.81 13.15
N PRO A 6 8.67 22.18 14.32
CA PRO A 6 9.42 20.99 14.71
C PRO A 6 9.46 19.97 13.55
N PRO A 7 10.58 19.26 13.30
CA PRO A 7 10.80 18.47 12.08
C PRO A 7 9.62 17.56 11.68
N GLY A 8 8.89 17.00 12.65
CA GLY A 8 7.69 16.20 12.41
C GLY A 8 6.53 16.95 11.75
N TYR A 9 6.32 18.24 12.06
CA TYR A 9 5.26 19.04 11.43
C TYR A 9 5.57 19.35 9.96
N ALA A 10 6.84 19.53 9.62
CA ALA A 10 7.25 19.73 8.23
C ALA A 10 6.99 18.48 7.38
N ALA A 11 7.29 17.28 7.92
CA ALA A 11 6.96 16.03 7.26
C ALA A 11 5.44 15.88 7.06
N LEU A 12 4.64 16.08 8.12
CA LEU A 12 3.17 15.98 8.04
C LEU A 12 2.58 16.97 7.03
N ALA A 13 3.11 18.19 6.94
CA ALA A 13 2.69 19.18 5.94
C ALA A 13 2.93 18.68 4.51
N ARG A 14 4.09 18.07 4.25
CA ARG A 14 4.41 17.46 2.95
C ARG A 14 3.54 16.24 2.64
N PHE A 15 3.22 15.41 3.63
CA PHE A 15 2.26 14.31 3.45
C PHE A 15 0.87 14.81 3.06
N ARG A 16 0.43 15.92 3.67
CA ARG A 16 -0.85 16.56 3.32
C ARG A 16 -0.81 17.15 1.92
N GLU A 17 0.27 17.85 1.57
CA GLU A 17 0.49 18.37 0.22
C GLU A 17 0.44 17.26 -0.83
N ALA A 18 1.11 16.14 -0.58
CA ALA A 18 1.10 14.98 -1.46
C ALA A 18 -0.31 14.41 -1.64
N ALA A 19 -1.11 14.34 -0.56
CA ALA A 19 -2.49 13.86 -0.61
C ALA A 19 -3.40 14.80 -1.42
N GLU A 20 -3.33 16.11 -1.16
CA GLU A 20 -4.11 17.12 -1.88
C GLU A 20 -3.73 17.15 -3.37
N THR A 21 -2.43 17.08 -3.67
CA THR A 21 -1.91 16.99 -5.04
C THR A 21 -2.39 15.73 -5.72
N GLY A 22 -2.23 14.57 -5.08
CA GLY A 22 -2.66 13.27 -5.60
C GLY A 22 -4.15 13.16 -5.88
N SER A 23 -4.99 13.90 -5.15
CA SER A 23 -6.43 13.96 -5.40
C SER A 23 -6.80 14.65 -6.73
N ARG A 24 -5.91 15.53 -7.24
CA ARG A 24 -6.11 16.29 -8.49
C ARG A 24 -5.28 15.72 -9.63
N ASP A 25 -4.04 15.34 -9.32
CA ASP A 25 -3.06 14.76 -10.21
C ASP A 25 -2.32 13.62 -9.47
N PRO A 26 -2.75 12.36 -9.68
CA PRO A 26 -2.12 11.20 -9.05
C PRO A 26 -0.62 11.09 -9.34
N ALA A 27 -0.16 11.46 -10.55
CA ALA A 27 1.26 11.35 -10.90
C ALA A 27 2.10 12.37 -10.14
N ALA A 28 1.60 13.61 -10.02
CA ALA A 28 2.26 14.64 -9.22
C ALA A 28 2.27 14.27 -7.73
N GLY A 29 1.17 13.73 -7.20
CA GLY A 29 1.12 13.25 -5.81
C GLY A 29 2.11 12.12 -5.53
N VAL A 30 2.23 11.16 -6.45
CA VAL A 30 3.23 10.09 -6.40
C VAL A 30 4.64 10.66 -6.35
N ALA A 31 4.97 11.66 -7.18
CA ALA A 31 6.30 12.27 -7.15
C ALA A 31 6.64 12.88 -5.78
N VAL A 32 5.67 13.52 -5.11
CA VAL A 32 5.88 14.06 -3.76
C VAL A 32 6.07 12.92 -2.75
N TYR A 33 5.25 11.86 -2.80
CA TYR A 33 5.43 10.70 -1.92
C TYR A 33 6.75 9.97 -2.16
N ASP A 34 7.17 9.76 -3.41
CA ASP A 34 8.45 9.14 -3.74
C ASP A 34 9.62 9.99 -3.18
N SER A 35 9.50 11.33 -3.20
CA SER A 35 10.48 12.21 -2.54
C SER A 35 10.55 12.05 -1.02
N LEU A 36 9.42 11.77 -0.37
CA LEU A 36 9.36 11.51 1.06
C LEU A 36 9.91 10.11 1.40
N ALA A 37 9.61 9.11 0.57
CA ALA A 37 10.14 7.76 0.74
C ALA A 37 11.68 7.72 0.66
N ALA A 38 12.27 8.57 -0.19
CA ALA A 38 13.73 8.70 -0.34
C ALA A 38 14.40 9.64 0.68
N ASP A 39 13.62 10.36 1.50
CA ASP A 39 14.16 11.34 2.44
C ASP A 39 14.71 10.63 3.69
N GLY A 40 16.04 10.45 3.73
CA GLY A 40 16.74 9.80 4.85
C GLY A 40 16.61 10.51 6.20
N SER A 41 16.11 11.75 6.22
CA SER A 41 15.79 12.43 7.49
C SER A 41 14.48 11.96 8.10
N LEU A 42 13.63 11.29 7.30
CA LEU A 42 12.43 10.63 7.79
C LEU A 42 12.81 9.25 8.34
N GLY A 43 12.36 8.91 9.54
CA GLY A 43 12.49 7.55 10.05
C GLY A 43 11.77 6.54 9.15
N SER A 44 12.21 5.29 9.16
CA SER A 44 11.72 4.21 8.29
C SER A 44 10.18 4.06 8.28
N ALA A 45 9.53 4.33 9.41
CA ALA A 45 8.07 4.32 9.50
C ALA A 45 7.42 5.36 8.58
N LEU A 46 7.95 6.59 8.52
CA LEU A 46 7.40 7.63 7.64
C LEU A 46 7.78 7.37 6.17
N GLN A 47 9.00 6.90 5.90
CA GLN A 47 9.39 6.52 4.53
C GLN A 47 8.47 5.43 3.97
N GLY A 48 8.22 4.38 4.76
CA GLY A 48 7.30 3.30 4.38
C GLY A 48 5.87 3.77 4.21
N LEU A 49 5.40 4.73 5.02
CA LEU A 49 4.08 5.34 4.82
C LEU A 49 3.99 6.07 3.48
N ALA A 50 5.03 6.82 3.10
CA ALA A 50 5.07 7.52 1.83
C ALA A 50 5.02 6.55 0.64
N GLN A 51 5.84 5.50 0.69
CA GLN A 51 5.86 4.45 -0.33
C GLN A 51 4.51 3.72 -0.45
N LEU A 52 3.85 3.44 0.68
CA LEU A 52 2.50 2.87 0.69
C LEU A 52 1.47 3.81 0.03
N ARG A 53 1.51 5.10 0.34
CA ARG A 53 0.59 6.10 -0.24
C ARG A 53 0.81 6.31 -1.74
N ALA A 54 2.07 6.33 -2.19
CA ALA A 54 2.39 6.34 -3.61
C ALA A 54 1.80 5.11 -4.32
N ALA A 55 1.98 3.92 -3.75
CA ALA A 55 1.44 2.69 -4.30
C ALA A 55 -0.09 2.68 -4.38
N MET A 56 -0.79 3.24 -3.39
CA MET A 56 -2.25 3.40 -3.43
C MET A 56 -2.74 4.28 -4.59
N LEU A 57 -2.01 5.36 -4.92
CA LEU A 57 -2.34 6.20 -6.09
C LEU A 57 -2.08 5.47 -7.43
N LEU A 58 -1.24 4.45 -7.40
CA LEU A 58 -0.77 3.71 -8.57
C LEU A 58 -1.46 2.35 -8.75
N SER A 59 -2.15 1.82 -7.74
CA SER A 59 -2.66 0.44 -7.73
C SER A 59 -3.64 0.15 -8.87
N ASP A 60 -4.34 1.17 -9.37
CA ASP A 60 -5.23 1.03 -10.51
C ASP A 60 -4.56 1.22 -11.88
N LYS A 61 -3.33 1.74 -11.89
CA LYS A 61 -2.61 2.15 -13.10
C LYS A 61 -1.45 1.21 -13.43
N LEU A 62 -0.79 0.66 -12.42
CA LEU A 62 0.37 -0.19 -12.60
C LEU A 62 -0.02 -1.67 -12.71
N PRO A 63 0.70 -2.46 -13.52
CA PRO A 63 0.60 -3.91 -13.45
C PRO A 63 1.13 -4.42 -12.10
N PRO A 64 0.71 -5.62 -11.65
CA PRO A 64 1.10 -6.19 -10.36
C PRO A 64 2.61 -6.22 -10.15
N ASP A 65 3.41 -6.60 -11.15
CA ASP A 65 4.87 -6.65 -11.04
C ASP A 65 5.52 -5.31 -10.69
N GLU A 66 5.00 -4.20 -11.22
CA GLU A 66 5.52 -2.87 -10.91
C GLU A 66 5.07 -2.41 -9.51
N LEU A 67 3.87 -2.80 -9.09
CA LEU A 67 3.42 -2.56 -7.71
C LEU A 67 4.22 -3.40 -6.72
N LYS A 68 4.56 -4.64 -7.08
CA LYS A 68 5.41 -5.56 -6.32
C LYS A 68 6.79 -4.99 -6.08
N LYS A 69 7.49 -4.52 -7.12
CA LYS A 69 8.78 -3.82 -6.96
C LYS A 69 8.70 -2.68 -5.95
N ARG A 70 7.57 -1.97 -5.90
CA ARG A 70 7.34 -0.86 -4.97
C ARG A 70 6.93 -1.29 -3.57
N LEU A 71 6.26 -2.41 -3.35
CA LEU A 71 5.70 -2.74 -2.03
C LEU A 71 6.34 -3.94 -1.33
N GLU A 72 7.04 -4.80 -2.07
CA GLU A 72 7.68 -6.00 -1.51
C GLU A 72 8.62 -5.67 -0.33
N PRO A 73 9.43 -4.59 -0.34
CA PRO A 73 10.26 -4.23 0.81
C PRO A 73 9.45 -3.90 2.07
N LEU A 74 8.21 -3.43 1.91
CA LEU A 74 7.31 -3.14 3.03
C LEU A 74 6.52 -4.36 3.47
N ALA A 75 6.20 -5.28 2.55
CA ALA A 75 5.41 -6.49 2.79
C ALA A 75 6.16 -7.55 3.62
N GLN A 76 7.48 -7.44 3.73
CA GLN A 76 8.32 -8.41 4.43
C GLN A 76 8.76 -7.95 5.83
N GLY A 77 9.22 -8.91 6.63
CA GLY A 77 9.88 -8.68 7.91
C GLY A 77 8.98 -8.02 8.97
N SER A 78 9.56 -7.10 9.74
CA SER A 78 8.92 -6.42 10.88
C SER A 78 8.36 -5.03 10.54
N SER A 79 8.23 -4.69 9.26
CA SER A 79 7.65 -3.43 8.83
C SER A 79 6.27 -3.23 9.48
N PRO A 80 5.97 -2.05 10.05
CA PRO A 80 4.64 -1.77 10.60
C PRO A 80 3.58 -1.68 9.49
N TRP A 81 3.99 -1.57 8.23
CA TRP A 81 3.11 -1.45 7.07
C TRP A 81 2.90 -2.76 6.33
N ARG A 82 3.52 -3.86 6.78
CA ARG A 82 3.57 -5.12 6.02
C ARG A 82 2.22 -5.67 5.61
N ASN A 83 1.25 -5.67 6.51
CA ASN A 83 -0.06 -6.25 6.20
C ASN A 83 -0.88 -5.35 5.26
N LEU A 84 -0.66 -4.03 5.27
CA LEU A 84 -1.25 -3.13 4.27
C LEU A 84 -0.56 -3.27 2.90
N ALA A 85 0.76 -3.47 2.88
CA ALA A 85 1.50 -3.72 1.64
C ALA A 85 1.08 -5.06 1.00
N ARG A 86 1.01 -6.13 1.79
CA ARG A 86 0.48 -7.44 1.38
C ARG A 86 -0.95 -7.32 0.85
N GLU A 87 -1.80 -6.54 1.51
CA GLU A 87 -3.19 -6.36 1.06
C GLU A 87 -3.25 -5.72 -0.33
N LEU A 88 -2.49 -4.65 -0.57
CA LEU A 88 -2.43 -4.00 -1.88
C LEU A 88 -1.86 -4.92 -2.95
N LEU A 89 -0.85 -5.74 -2.61
CA LEU A 89 -0.29 -6.73 -3.52
C LEU A 89 -1.30 -7.82 -3.86
N GLY A 90 -1.95 -8.41 -2.85
CA GLY A 90 -2.97 -9.42 -3.07
C GLY A 90 -4.15 -8.90 -3.90
N LEU A 91 -4.57 -7.65 -3.70
CA LEU A 91 -5.60 -7.01 -4.52
C LEU A 91 -5.16 -6.79 -5.97
N ALA A 92 -3.89 -6.44 -6.20
CA ALA A 92 -3.35 -6.28 -7.55
C ALA A 92 -3.33 -7.62 -8.30
N GLU A 93 -2.86 -8.69 -7.65
CA GLU A 93 -2.87 -10.04 -8.22
C GLU A 93 -4.29 -10.54 -8.49
N LEU A 94 -5.21 -10.30 -7.54
CA LEU A 94 -6.62 -10.66 -7.68
C LEU A 94 -7.24 -9.95 -8.89
N LYS A 95 -6.94 -8.67 -9.09
CA LYS A 95 -7.40 -7.89 -10.25
C LYS A 95 -6.81 -8.42 -11.56
N ALA A 96 -5.57 -8.92 -11.53
CA ALA A 96 -4.93 -9.55 -12.68
C ALA A 96 -5.42 -10.99 -12.96
N GLY A 97 -6.26 -11.54 -12.08
CA GLY A 97 -6.78 -12.90 -12.18
C GLY A 97 -5.81 -13.97 -11.68
N ASP A 98 -4.69 -13.58 -11.05
CA ASP A 98 -3.79 -14.51 -10.39
C ASP A 98 -4.29 -14.79 -8.96
N TYR A 99 -5.27 -15.68 -8.88
CA TYR A 99 -5.90 -16.08 -7.62
C TYR A 99 -4.92 -16.78 -6.68
N GLU A 100 -3.92 -17.50 -7.20
CA GLU A 100 -2.91 -18.19 -6.39
C GLU A 100 -1.96 -17.18 -5.73
N ALA A 101 -1.43 -16.22 -6.50
CA ALA A 101 -0.60 -15.16 -5.95
C ALA A 101 -1.38 -14.26 -4.97
N ALA A 102 -2.62 -13.92 -5.29
CA ALA A 102 -3.50 -13.18 -4.38
C ALA A 102 -3.71 -13.94 -3.06
N GLY A 103 -4.03 -15.23 -3.14
CA GLY A 103 -4.25 -16.10 -1.98
C GLY A 103 -3.04 -16.13 -1.04
N ARG A 104 -1.81 -16.23 -1.59
CA ARG A 104 -0.58 -16.22 -0.79
C ARG A 104 -0.43 -14.95 0.07
N TYR A 105 -0.63 -13.78 -0.52
CA TYR A 105 -0.54 -12.53 0.23
C TYR A 105 -1.64 -12.41 1.30
N PHE A 106 -2.86 -12.85 0.99
CA PHE A 106 -3.95 -12.82 1.94
C PHE A 106 -3.77 -13.83 3.09
N ASP A 107 -3.24 -15.02 2.81
CA ASP A 107 -2.89 -16.03 3.81
C ASP A 107 -1.80 -15.52 4.76
N GLU A 108 -0.78 -14.82 4.25
CA GLU A 108 0.23 -14.17 5.10
C GLU A 108 -0.40 -13.16 6.08
N ILE A 109 -1.42 -12.41 5.65
CA ILE A 109 -2.08 -11.44 6.54
C ILE A 109 -2.89 -12.17 7.63
N VAL A 110 -3.69 -13.18 7.29
CA VAL A 110 -4.53 -13.85 8.29
C VAL A 110 -3.71 -14.74 9.24
N THR A 111 -2.53 -15.19 8.83
CA THR A 111 -1.63 -15.96 9.70
C THR A 111 -0.73 -15.08 10.57
N ASP A 112 -0.58 -13.79 10.24
CA ASP A 112 0.21 -12.86 11.05
C ASP A 112 -0.51 -12.50 12.37
N PRO A 113 0.14 -12.72 13.53
CA PRO A 113 -0.47 -12.47 14.83
C PRO A 113 -0.71 -10.98 15.12
N GLU A 114 0.01 -10.07 14.44
CA GLU A 114 -0.14 -8.62 14.61
C GLU A 114 -1.20 -8.02 13.67
N THR A 115 -1.88 -8.84 12.87
CA THR A 115 -2.97 -8.37 12.01
C THR A 115 -4.15 -7.92 12.84
N SER A 116 -4.56 -6.66 12.63
CA SER A 116 -5.73 -6.09 13.32
C SER A 116 -7.02 -6.83 12.95
N PRO A 117 -8.01 -6.91 13.86
CA PRO A 117 -9.25 -7.63 13.59
C PRO A 117 -10.00 -7.14 12.35
N GLY A 118 -10.04 -5.82 12.13
CA GLY A 118 -10.70 -5.23 10.96
C GLY A 118 -10.01 -5.53 9.63
N LEU A 119 -8.67 -5.64 9.63
CA LEU A 119 -7.93 -6.07 8.45
C LEU A 119 -8.16 -7.57 8.18
N ARG A 120 -8.11 -8.41 9.23
CA ARG A 120 -8.37 -9.85 9.13
C ARG A 120 -9.74 -10.13 8.51
N GLN A 121 -10.80 -9.52 9.05
CA GLN A 121 -12.16 -9.67 8.53
C GLN A 121 -12.26 -9.29 7.05
N ARG A 122 -11.60 -8.20 6.64
CA ARG A 122 -11.61 -7.75 5.25
C ARG A 122 -10.87 -8.71 4.33
N VAL A 123 -9.72 -9.24 4.77
CA VAL A 123 -8.92 -10.18 3.97
C VAL A 123 -9.59 -11.56 3.87
N GLU A 124 -10.32 -12.00 4.88
CA GLU A 124 -11.13 -13.23 4.82
C GLU A 124 -12.19 -13.15 3.70
N ILE A 125 -12.76 -11.97 3.46
CA ILE A 125 -13.67 -11.74 2.33
C ILE A 125 -12.92 -11.93 1.00
N TYR A 126 -11.71 -11.38 0.88
CA TYR A 126 -10.89 -11.55 -0.33
C TYR A 126 -10.48 -13.01 -0.55
N LEU A 127 -10.17 -13.77 0.49
CA LEU A 127 -9.93 -15.21 0.40
C LEU A 127 -11.17 -15.97 -0.07
N GLY A 128 -12.37 -15.53 0.32
CA GLY A 128 -13.62 -16.07 -0.22
C GLY A 128 -13.73 -15.86 -1.73
N LEU A 129 -13.37 -14.66 -2.23
CA LEU A 129 -13.33 -14.37 -3.67
C LEU A 129 -12.26 -15.20 -4.40
N VAL A 130 -11.07 -15.34 -3.81
CA VAL A 130 -9.99 -16.18 -4.35
C VAL A 130 -10.43 -17.63 -4.52
N LYS A 131 -11.10 -18.18 -3.50
CA LYS A 131 -11.61 -19.57 -3.53
C LYS A 131 -12.75 -19.77 -4.54
N ALA A 132 -13.56 -18.74 -4.77
CA ALA A 132 -14.61 -18.79 -5.78
C ALA A 132 -14.04 -18.76 -7.20
N GLY A 133 -12.84 -18.22 -7.40
CA GLY A 133 -12.19 -18.09 -8.71
C GLY A 133 -12.87 -17.05 -9.61
N PRO A 134 -12.72 -17.15 -10.94
CA PRO A 134 -13.37 -16.26 -11.89
C PRO A 134 -14.89 -16.22 -11.67
N LEU A 135 -15.44 -15.02 -11.48
CA LEU A 135 -16.89 -14.86 -11.43
C LEU A 135 -17.49 -15.30 -12.78
N PRO A 136 -18.53 -16.15 -12.78
CA PRO A 136 -19.18 -16.55 -14.02
C PRO A 136 -19.71 -15.28 -14.71
N ALA A 137 -19.38 -15.12 -16.00
CA ALA A 137 -19.91 -14.03 -16.80
C ALA A 137 -21.45 -14.11 -16.77
N LYS A 138 -22.10 -12.98 -16.46
CA LYS A 138 -23.56 -12.89 -16.58
C LYS A 138 -23.92 -13.16 -18.05
N SER A 139 -24.52 -14.31 -18.31
CA SER A 139 -25.15 -14.70 -19.57
C SER A 139 -26.37 -13.85 -19.87
#